data_AF-A0A7J4HUU7-F1
#
_entry.id   AF-A0A7J4HUU7-F1
#
_cell.length_a   1.000
_cell.length_b   1.000
_cell.length_c   1.000
_cell.angle_alpha   90.00
_cell.angle_beta   90.00
_cell.angle_gamma   90.00
#
_symmetry.space_group_name_H-M   'P 1'
#
loop_
_entity.id
_entity.type
_entity.pdbx_description
1 polymer ?
#
loop_
_entity_poly.entity_id
_entity_poly.type
_entity_poly.pdbx_seq_one_letter_code
_entity_poly.pdbx_strand_id
1 'polypeptide(L)'
;MLKLILAFSGILLGLVLSHLASEELVPGRHYLLLAKRTLFILAILSVSYFLYPIKDFWFILLLIFISGLLLALTIRYHQLWLEIPPYLLLVSIYLLYPDATVRLLLASLLFLYGLPLGALLRLPAEQ
;
A
#
# COMPACT_ATOMS: atom_id res chain seq x y z
N MET A 1 -14.05 -10.84 -5.29
CA MET A 1 -14.43 -10.72 -3.87
C MET A 1 -13.52 -11.51 -2.95
N LEU A 2 -13.44 -12.85 -3.05
CA LEU A 2 -12.54 -13.65 -2.18
C LEU A 2 -11.08 -13.15 -2.16
N LYS A 3 -10.50 -12.86 -3.34
CA LYS A 3 -9.13 -12.31 -3.47
C LYS A 3 -8.92 -11.01 -2.70
N LEU A 4 -9.96 -10.16 -2.62
CA LEU A 4 -9.89 -8.87 -1.92
C LEU A 4 -9.96 -9.08 -0.40
N ILE A 5 -10.80 -10.00 0.07
CA ILE A 5 -10.84 -10.40 1.49
C ILE A 5 -9.49 -10.94 1.92
N LEU A 6 -8.88 -11.81 1.11
CA LEU A 6 -7.52 -12.30 1.34
C LEU A 6 -6.52 -11.15 1.34
N ALA A 7 -6.65 -10.16 0.46
CA ALA A 7 -5.75 -8.99 0.45
C ALA A 7 -5.82 -8.20 1.77
N PHE A 8 -7.01 -7.98 2.32
CA PHE A 8 -7.17 -7.30 3.62
C PHE A 8 -6.60 -8.09 4.80
N SER A 9 -6.50 -9.43 4.70
CA SER A 9 -5.88 -10.23 5.76
C SER A 9 -4.41 -9.90 6.00
N GLY A 10 -3.72 -9.28 5.03
CA GLY A 10 -2.36 -8.77 5.22
C GLY A 10 -2.27 -7.73 6.35
N ILE A 11 -3.29 -6.86 6.49
CA ILE A 11 -3.35 -5.90 7.61
C ILE A 11 -3.51 -6.64 8.94
N LEU A 12 -4.40 -7.62 8.99
CA LEU A 12 -4.64 -8.42 10.20
C LEU A 12 -3.37 -9.16 10.63
N LEU A 13 -2.65 -9.77 9.67
CA LEU A 13 -1.37 -10.41 9.94
C LEU A 13 -0.31 -9.41 10.40
N GLY A 14 -0.26 -8.22 9.81
CA GLY A 14 0.61 -7.13 10.28
C GLY A 14 0.30 -6.72 11.73
N LEU A 15 -0.97 -6.65 12.11
CA LEU A 15 -1.40 -6.36 13.48
C LEU A 15 -1.05 -7.48 14.46
N VAL A 16 -1.14 -8.74 14.03
CA VAL A 16 -0.70 -9.89 14.83
C VAL A 16 0.82 -9.86 15.00
N LEU A 17 1.58 -9.56 13.94
CA LEU A 17 3.04 -9.45 14.01
C LEU A 17 3.48 -8.33 14.95
N SER A 18 2.83 -7.16 14.92
CA SER A 18 3.11 -6.08 15.88
C SER A 18 2.73 -6.45 17.31
N HIS A 19 1.82 -7.39 17.52
CA HIS A 19 1.54 -7.90 18.85
C HIS A 19 2.62 -8.84 19.37
N LEU A 20 3.09 -9.76 18.52
CA LEU A 20 3.97 -10.85 18.92
C LEU A 20 5.43 -10.41 19.03
N ALA A 21 5.87 -9.51 18.16
CA ALA A 21 7.27 -9.12 18.02
C ALA A 21 7.45 -7.59 18.14
N SER A 22 6.67 -6.92 18.99
CA SER A 22 6.76 -5.46 19.16
C SER A 22 8.17 -4.98 19.47
N GLU A 23 8.92 -5.74 20.28
CA GLU A 23 10.28 -5.40 20.70
C GLU A 23 11.28 -5.37 19.53
N GLU A 24 11.12 -6.26 18.54
CA GLU A 24 11.96 -6.31 17.35
C GLU A 24 11.52 -5.29 16.28
N LEU A 25 10.23 -4.97 16.24
CA LEU A 25 9.67 -4.10 15.20
C LEU A 25 9.88 -2.61 15.48
N VAL A 26 10.05 -2.20 16.75
CA VAL A 26 10.41 -0.82 17.10
C VAL A 26 11.74 -0.39 16.45
N PRO A 27 12.87 -1.09 16.64
CA PRO A 27 14.10 -0.76 15.93
C PRO A 27 14.00 -1.03 14.42
N GLY A 28 13.14 -1.99 14.01
CA GLY A 28 12.87 -2.33 12.62
C GLY A 28 11.99 -1.33 11.85
N ARG A 29 11.48 -0.28 12.49
CA ARG A 29 10.46 0.63 11.92
C ARG A 29 10.88 1.27 10.60
N HIS A 30 12.13 1.70 10.47
CA HIS A 30 12.65 2.26 9.22
C HIS A 30 12.54 1.28 8.05
N TYR A 31 12.82 -0.02 8.29
CA TYR A 31 12.68 -1.06 7.26
C TYR A 31 11.22 -1.32 6.89
N LEU A 32 10.29 -1.26 7.86
CA LEU A 32 8.85 -1.36 7.57
C LEU A 32 8.36 -0.18 6.72
N LEU A 33 8.78 1.05 7.05
CA LEU A 33 8.46 2.24 6.27
C LEU A 33 9.04 2.14 4.85
N LEU A 34 10.29 1.69 4.71
CA LEU A 34 10.92 1.45 3.42
C LEU A 34 10.15 0.40 2.61
N ALA A 35 9.87 -0.76 3.21
CA ALA A 35 9.14 -1.85 2.56
C ALA A 35 7.77 -1.39 2.06
N LYS A 36 7.01 -0.68 2.91
CA LYS A 36 5.71 -0.09 2.56
C LYS A 36 5.83 0.88 1.38
N ARG A 37 6.79 1.81 1.41
CA ARG A 37 7.01 2.80 0.33
C ARG A 37 7.39 2.11 -0.98
N THR A 38 8.29 1.14 -0.93
CA THR A 38 8.69 0.35 -2.10
C THR A 38 7.52 -0.43 -2.67
N LEU A 39 6.71 -1.08 -1.84
CA LEU A 39 5.52 -1.82 -2.27
C LEU A 39 4.48 -0.90 -2.92
N PHE A 40 4.27 0.30 -2.37
CA PHE A 40 3.39 1.30 -2.98
C PHE A 40 3.89 1.71 -4.37
N ILE A 41 5.17 2.05 -4.49
CA ILE A 41 5.78 2.43 -5.76
C ILE A 41 5.65 1.29 -6.78
N LEU A 42 5.95 0.04 -6.38
CA LEU A 42 5.78 -1.14 -7.24
C LEU A 42 4.33 -1.34 -7.69
N ALA A 43 3.36 -1.11 -6.81
CA ALA A 43 1.95 -1.19 -7.17
C ALA A 43 1.56 -0.11 -8.18
N ILE A 44 1.98 1.13 -7.97
CA ILE A 44 1.72 2.23 -8.91
C ILE A 44 2.39 2.00 -10.26
N LEU A 45 3.64 1.52 -10.29
CA LEU A 45 4.36 1.19 -11.53
C LEU A 45 3.68 0.03 -12.26
N SER A 46 3.27 -1.00 -11.54
CA SER A 46 2.56 -2.15 -12.13
C SER A 46 1.24 -1.69 -12.76
N VAL A 47 0.44 -0.92 -12.03
CA VAL A 47 -0.82 -0.36 -12.51
C VAL A 47 -0.60 0.53 -13.74
N SER A 48 0.38 1.43 -13.69
CA SER A 48 0.71 2.32 -14.81
C SER A 48 1.14 1.55 -16.06
N TYR A 49 1.95 0.50 -15.90
CA TYR A 49 2.37 -0.38 -16.99
C TYR A 49 1.16 -1.07 -17.66
N PHE A 50 0.24 -1.60 -16.86
CA PHE A 50 -0.96 -2.26 -17.39
C PHE A 50 -2.03 -1.28 -17.91
N LEU A 51 -2.03 -0.02 -17.48
CA LEU A 51 -2.91 1.03 -18.01
C LEU A 51 -2.37 1.69 -19.28
N TYR A 52 -1.06 1.59 -19.55
CA TYR A 52 -0.42 2.15 -20.75
C TYR A 52 -1.16 1.83 -22.07
N PRO A 53 -1.69 0.61 -22.30
CA PRO A 53 -2.41 0.28 -23.54
C PRO A 53 -3.72 1.06 -23.72
N ILE A 54 -4.31 1.61 -22.65
CA ILE A 54 -5.57 2.35 -22.67
C ILE A 54 -5.38 3.74 -23.33
N LYS A 55 -4.13 4.17 -23.58
CA LYS A 55 -3.74 5.44 -24.22
C LYS A 55 -4.27 6.71 -23.54
N ASP A 56 -4.91 6.59 -22.37
CA ASP A 56 -5.32 7.74 -21.58
C ASP A 56 -4.13 8.26 -20.75
N PHE A 57 -3.24 8.97 -21.44
CA PHE A 57 -2.04 9.56 -20.86
C PHE A 57 -2.37 10.47 -19.67
N TRP A 58 -3.50 11.19 -19.73
CA TRP A 58 -3.94 12.08 -18.66
C TRP A 58 -4.29 11.33 -17.39
N PHE A 59 -4.95 10.17 -17.52
CA PHE A 59 -5.25 9.32 -16.38
C PHE A 59 -3.97 8.80 -15.70
N ILE A 60 -2.98 8.36 -16.48
CA ILE A 60 -1.69 7.88 -15.95
C ILE A 60 -0.94 9.03 -15.25
N LEU A 61 -0.91 10.21 -15.86
CA LEU A 61 -0.28 11.40 -15.29
C LEU A 61 -0.94 11.80 -13.96
N LEU A 62 -2.28 11.80 -13.91
CA LEU A 62 -3.05 12.08 -12.71
C LEU A 62 -2.76 11.06 -11.61
N LEU A 63 -2.72 9.76 -11.95
CA LEU A 63 -2.42 8.68 -11.02
C LEU A 63 -1.02 8.82 -10.42
N ILE A 64 -0.02 9.14 -11.25
CA ILE A 64 1.36 9.40 -10.79
C ILE A 64 1.39 10.64 -9.89
N PHE A 65 0.69 11.71 -10.26
CA PHE A 65 0.64 12.95 -9.47
C PHE A 65 0.01 12.73 -8.10
N ILE A 66 -1.17 12.10 -8.03
CA ILE A 66 -1.86 11.78 -6.76
C ILE A 66 -0.98 10.86 -5.92
N SER A 67 -0.40 9.82 -6.51
CA SER A 67 0.47 8.88 -5.79
C SER A 67 1.73 9.56 -5.24
N GLY A 68 2.34 10.44 -6.02
CA GLY A 68 3.50 11.24 -5.59
C GLY A 68 3.16 12.20 -4.47
N LEU A 69 1.99 12.87 -4.53
CA LEU A 69 1.49 13.72 -3.47
C LEU A 69 1.26 12.94 -2.18
N LEU A 70 0.60 11.78 -2.25
CA LEU A 70 0.38 10.91 -1.09
C LEU A 70 1.70 10.43 -0.48
N LEU A 71 2.66 10.02 -1.32
CA LEU A 71 3.98 9.62 -0.86
C LEU A 71 4.71 10.78 -0.17
N ALA A 72 4.67 11.99 -0.74
CA ALA A 72 5.28 13.18 -0.14
C ALA A 72 4.64 13.54 1.20
N LEU A 73 3.31 13.45 1.31
CA LEU A 73 2.59 13.70 2.57
C LEU A 73 2.96 12.69 3.65
N THR A 74 3.02 11.39 3.31
CA THR A 74 3.42 10.33 4.26
C THR A 74 4.86 10.51 4.75
N ILE A 75 5.76 10.99 3.89
CA ILE A 75 7.16 11.29 4.27
C ILE A 75 7.24 12.55 5.14
N ARG A 76 6.45 13.59 4.85
CA ARG A 76 6.56 14.88 5.55
C ARG A 76 5.96 14.85 6.95
N TYR A 77 4.78 14.26 7.11
CA TYR A 77 3.98 14.45 8.31
C TYR A 77 4.02 13.25 9.27
N HIS A 78 4.54 12.08 8.86
CA HIS A 78 4.68 10.87 9.71
C HIS A 78 3.43 10.50 10.55
N GLN A 79 2.24 10.91 10.10
CA GLN A 79 1.00 10.73 10.83
C GLN A 79 0.28 9.47 10.35
N LEU A 80 -0.18 8.67 11.30
CA LEU A 80 -0.80 7.36 11.06
C LEU A 80 -2.01 7.41 10.11
N TRP A 81 -2.81 8.48 10.17
CA TRP A 81 -3.98 8.64 9.32
C TRP A 81 -3.64 8.90 7.84
N LEU A 82 -2.41 9.37 7.55
CA LEU A 82 -1.91 9.54 6.18
C LEU A 82 -1.51 8.22 5.52
N GLU A 83 -1.51 7.12 6.28
CA GLU A 83 -1.21 5.78 5.79
C GLU A 83 -2.42 5.06 5.16
N ILE A 84 -3.64 5.55 5.44
CA ILE A 84 -4.89 4.99 4.95
C ILE A 84 -5.15 5.37 3.47
N PRO A 85 -4.98 6.63 3.03
CA PRO A 85 -5.26 7.03 1.65
C PRO A 85 -4.49 6.25 0.57
N PRO A 86 -3.17 5.96 0.69
CA PRO A 86 -2.45 5.13 -0.28
C PRO A 86 -3.07 3.74 -0.43
N TYR A 87 -3.52 3.14 0.67
CA TYR A 87 -4.16 1.84 0.66
C TYR A 87 -5.53 1.89 -0.03
N LEU A 88 -6.36 2.89 0.29
CA LEU A 88 -7.66 3.11 -0.34
C LEU A 88 -7.54 3.37 -1.84
N LEU A 89 -6.49 4.08 -2.28
CA LEU A 89 -6.20 4.30 -3.69
C LEU A 89 -5.98 2.95 -4.41
N LEU A 90 -5.14 2.07 -3.84
CA LEU A 90 -4.88 0.75 -4.41
C LEU A 90 -6.14 -0.14 -4.42
N VAL A 91 -6.97 -0.10 -3.37
CA VAL A 91 -8.26 -0.81 -3.34
C VAL A 91 -9.20 -0.29 -4.43
N SER A 92 -9.27 1.03 -4.61
CA SER A 92 -10.10 1.65 -5.65
C SER A 92 -9.67 1.20 -7.05
N ILE A 93 -8.36 1.19 -7.32
CA ILE A 93 -7.80 0.70 -8.58
C ILE A 93 -8.17 -0.78 -8.77
N TYR A 94 -8.03 -1.63 -7.75
CA TYR A 94 -8.41 -3.05 -7.82
C TYR A 94 -9.89 -3.24 -8.20
N LEU A 95 -10.79 -2.44 -7.63
CA LEU A 95 -12.24 -2.55 -7.89
C LEU A 95 -12.61 -2.11 -9.30
N LEU A 96 -11.90 -1.11 -9.85
CA LEU A 96 -12.17 -0.54 -11.17
C LEU A 96 -11.50 -1.32 -12.31
N TYR A 97 -10.42 -2.06 -12.04
CA TYR A 97 -9.66 -2.72 -13.09
C TYR A 97 -10.34 -4.02 -13.57
N PRO A 98 -10.64 -4.18 -14.87
CA PRO A 98 -11.44 -5.32 -15.36
C PRO A 98 -10.63 -6.63 -15.49
N ASP A 99 -9.33 -6.55 -15.77
CA ASP A 99 -8.51 -7.75 -16.02
C ASP A 99 -8.34 -8.62 -14.75
N ALA A 100 -8.47 -9.94 -14.90
CA ALA A 100 -8.41 -10.87 -13.78
C ALA A 100 -6.98 -11.13 -13.27
N THR A 101 -5.99 -11.07 -14.16
CA THR A 101 -4.57 -11.29 -13.86
C THR A 101 -4.00 -10.08 -13.12
N VAL A 102 -4.27 -8.88 -13.62
CA VAL A 102 -3.87 -7.62 -12.96
C VAL A 102 -4.56 -7.50 -11.60
N ARG A 103 -5.83 -7.86 -11.47
CA ARG A 103 -6.50 -7.91 -10.16
C ARG A 103 -5.84 -8.89 -9.20
N LEU A 104 -5.37 -10.05 -9.66
CA LEU A 104 -4.65 -10.98 -8.79
C LEU A 104 -3.32 -10.36 -8.31
N LEU A 105 -2.56 -9.76 -9.22
CA LEU A 105 -1.32 -9.06 -8.89
C LEU A 105 -1.56 -7.91 -7.89
N LEU A 106 -2.60 -7.10 -8.11
CA LEU A 106 -2.99 -6.03 -7.18
C LEU A 106 -3.43 -6.56 -5.82
N ALA A 107 -4.16 -7.68 -5.77
CA ALA A 107 -4.54 -8.31 -4.51
C ALA A 107 -3.31 -8.79 -3.73
N SER A 108 -2.32 -9.38 -4.40
CA SER A 108 -1.06 -9.79 -3.79
C SER A 108 -0.25 -8.59 -3.28
N LEU A 109 -0.19 -7.51 -4.05
CA LEU A 109 0.49 -6.27 -3.63
C LEU A 109 -0.24 -5.58 -2.46
N LEU A 110 -1.58 -5.57 -2.48
CA LEU A 110 -2.40 -5.09 -1.36
C LEU A 110 -2.18 -5.91 -0.10
N PHE A 111 -2.06 -7.24 -0.22
CA PHE A 111 -1.71 -8.11 0.89
C PHE A 111 -0.33 -7.78 1.46
N LEU A 112 0.69 -7.73 0.58
CA LEU A 112 2.07 -7.44 0.98
C LEU A 112 2.21 -6.05 1.58
N TYR A 113 1.51 -5.05 1.05
CA TYR A 113 1.49 -3.70 1.58
C TYR A 113 0.74 -3.62 2.92
N GLY A 114 -0.32 -4.43 3.07
CA GLY A 114 -1.09 -4.54 4.30
C GLY A 114 -0.25 -5.00 5.49
N LEU A 115 0.75 -5.86 5.29
CA LEU A 115 1.63 -6.36 6.35
C LEU A 115 2.40 -5.24 7.09
N PRO A 116 3.27 -4.45 6.44
CA PRO A 116 3.98 -3.36 7.11
C PRO A 116 3.02 -2.27 7.57
N LEU A 117 1.91 -2.03 6.86
CA LEU A 117 0.89 -1.09 7.32
C LEU A 117 0.31 -1.52 8.67
N GLY A 118 -0.20 -2.76 8.77
CA GLY A 118 -0.77 -3.31 10.00
C GLY A 118 0.25 -3.37 11.13
N ALA A 119 1.52 -3.66 10.83
CA ALA A 119 2.59 -3.63 11.82
C ALA A 119 2.81 -2.21 12.38
N LEU A 120 2.81 -1.20 11.51
CA LEU A 120 3.01 0.20 11.88
C LEU A 120 1.82 0.80 12.66
N LEU A 121 0.58 0.34 12.44
CA LEU A 121 -0.61 0.87 13.12
C LEU A 121 -0.56 0.79 14.65
N ARG A 122 0.18 -0.19 15.19
CA ARG A 122 0.27 -0.43 16.64
C ARG A 122 1.58 0.05 17.25
N LEU A 123 2.57 0.41 16.43
CA LEU A 123 3.83 0.92 16.93
C LEU A 123 3.65 2.37 17.41
N PRO A 124 4.23 2.76 18.56
CA PRO A 124 4.19 4.14 19.01
C PRO A 124 4.83 5.05 17.95
N ALA A 125 4.20 6.20 17.71
CA ALA A 125 4.79 7.22 16.84
C ALA A 125 6.10 7.74 17.48
N GLU A 126 7.13 7.94 16.66
CA GLU A 126 8.29 8.74 17.08
C GLU A 126 7.77 10.11 17.52
N GLN A 127 8.02 10.45 18.79
CA GLN A 127 7.85 11.79 19.34
C GLN A 127 9.00 12.68 18.89
#